data_AF-A0A381RQW5-F1
#
_entry.id   AF-A0A381RQW5-F1
#
_cell.length_a   1.000
_cell.length_b   1.000
_cell.length_c   1.000
_cell.angle_alpha   90.00
_cell.angle_beta   90.00
_cell.angle_gamma   90.00
#
_symmetry.space_group_name_H-M   'P 1'
#
loop_
_entity.id
_entity.type
_entity.pdbx_description
1 polymer ?
#
loop_
_entity_poly.entity_id
_entity_poly.type
_entity_poly.pdbx_seq_one_letter_code
_entity_poly.pdbx_strand_id
1 'polypeptide(L)'
;MKINVIKNSILFLIEKTDRLDLLKSEINKENYNNSNRIVDLSNVIPDQFLSILKTFTNQNNNKSFVIVTEKIDCDRDNLNLVPTIQEAIDFIDLEEMERDLNSL
;
A
#
# COMPACT_ATOMS: atom_id res chain seq x y z
N MET A 1 5.64 11.88 -7.96
CA MET A 1 4.90 10.65 -7.63
C MET A 1 3.97 10.39 -8.77
N LYS A 2 3.87 9.14 -9.22
CA LYS A 2 2.87 8.75 -10.22
C LYS A 2 1.79 7.94 -9.53
N ILE A 3 0.54 8.18 -9.91
CA ILE A 3 -0.62 7.44 -9.38
C ILE A 3 -1.29 6.75 -10.55
N ASN A 4 -1.48 5.44 -10.43
CA ASN A 4 -2.15 4.63 -11.44
C ASN A 4 -3.28 3.82 -10.79
N VAL A 5 -4.23 3.39 -11.60
CA VAL A 5 -5.22 2.38 -11.20
C VAL A 5 -4.78 1.04 -11.80
N ILE A 6 -4.68 0.01 -10.97
CA ILE A 6 -4.33 -1.34 -11.39
C ILE A 6 -5.29 -2.34 -10.75
N LYS A 7 -5.99 -3.12 -11.58
CA LYS A 7 -7.15 -3.93 -11.15
C LYS A 7 -8.13 -3.11 -10.29
N ASN A 8 -8.36 -3.52 -9.04
CA ASN A 8 -9.22 -2.84 -8.06
C ASN A 8 -8.43 -2.03 -7.01
N SER A 9 -7.21 -1.59 -7.38
CA SER A 9 -6.26 -0.96 -6.48
C SER A 9 -5.70 0.34 -7.05
N ILE A 10 -5.40 1.29 -6.16
CA ILE A 10 -4.67 2.50 -6.48
C ILE A 10 -3.19 2.27 -6.18
N LEU A 11 -2.34 2.44 -7.20
CA LEU A 11 -0.90 2.28 -7.12
C LEU A 11 -0.22 3.65 -7.04
N PHE A 12 0.54 3.86 -5.96
CA PHE A 12 1.39 5.02 -5.74
C PHE A 12 2.84 4.64 -6.01
N LEU A 13 3.41 5.15 -7.09
CA LEU A 13 4.82 4.95 -7.45
C LEU A 13 5.65 6.10 -6.88
N ILE A 14 6.47 5.79 -5.87
CA ILE A 14 7.28 6.79 -5.17
C ILE A 14 8.67 6.89 -5.80
N GLU A 15 9.03 8.10 -6.18
CA GLU A 15 10.35 8.46 -6.72
C GLU A 15 11.17 9.23 -5.68
N LYS A 16 12.50 9.27 -5.85
CA LYS A 16 13.42 9.97 -4.93
C LYS A 16 13.14 11.46 -4.76
N THR A 17 12.50 12.09 -5.75
CA THR A 17 12.13 13.52 -5.72
C THR A 17 10.85 13.78 -4.93
N ASP A 18 10.14 12.74 -4.53
CA ASP A 18 8.82 12.87 -3.92
C ASP A 18 8.91 13.24 -2.45
N ARG A 19 7.97 14.11 -2.04
CA ARG A 19 7.87 14.61 -0.68
C ARG A 19 6.92 13.76 0.15
N LEU A 20 7.33 13.45 1.38
CA LEU A 20 6.56 12.68 2.35
C LEU A 20 5.18 13.31 2.65
N ASP A 21 5.13 14.63 2.79
CA ASP A 21 3.88 15.37 3.06
C ASP A 21 2.85 15.19 1.93
N LEU A 22 3.33 15.18 0.68
CA LEU A 22 2.48 15.00 -0.49
C LEU A 22 1.93 13.57 -0.54
N LEU A 23 2.77 12.56 -0.26
CA LEU A 23 2.30 11.18 -0.16
C LEU A 23 1.18 11.03 0.86
N LYS A 24 1.33 11.62 2.05
CA LYS A 24 0.30 11.58 3.10
C LYS A 24 -1.01 12.19 2.62
N SER A 25 -0.94 13.34 1.96
CA SER A 25 -2.12 14.05 1.46
C SER A 25 -2.81 13.26 0.35
N GLU A 26 -2.04 12.62 -0.51
CA GLU A 26 -2.55 11.85 -1.65
C GLU A 26 -3.24 10.57 -1.19
N ILE A 27 -2.64 9.81 -0.27
CA ILE A 27 -3.25 8.59 0.28
C ILE A 27 -4.57 8.90 1.01
N ASN A 28 -4.66 10.04 1.71
CA ASN A 28 -5.86 10.44 2.47
C ASN A 28 -6.99 11.03 1.63
N LYS A 29 -6.83 11.16 0.31
CA LYS A 29 -7.91 11.69 -0.54
C LYS A 29 -9.13 10.78 -0.41
N GLU A 30 -10.30 11.39 -0.18
CA GLU A 30 -11.56 10.67 0.05
C GLU A 30 -11.87 9.65 -1.05
N ASN A 31 -11.52 9.98 -2.29
CA ASN A 31 -11.69 9.12 -3.47
C ASN A 31 -10.94 7.78 -3.37
N TYR A 32 -9.95 7.65 -2.48
CA TYR A 32 -9.16 6.42 -2.29
C TYR A 32 -9.46 5.71 -0.98
N ASN A 33 -10.37 6.25 -0.14
CA ASN A 33 -10.69 5.67 1.16
C ASN A 33 -11.41 4.33 1.06
N ASN A 34 -12.09 4.06 -0.05
CA ASN A 34 -12.81 2.82 -0.29
C ASN A 34 -12.15 1.92 -1.34
N SER A 35 -10.85 2.12 -1.60
CA SER A 35 -10.08 1.37 -2.58
C SER A 35 -8.91 0.66 -1.91
N ASN A 36 -8.50 -0.49 -2.46
CA ASN A 36 -7.24 -1.11 -2.09
C ASN A 36 -6.08 -0.21 -2.54
N ARG A 37 -5.00 -0.18 -1.78
CA ARG A 37 -3.87 0.75 -2.02
C ARG A 37 -2.55 0.01 -2.00
N ILE A 38 -1.75 0.28 -3.02
CA ILE A 38 -0.40 -0.26 -3.18
C ILE A 38 0.57 0.92 -3.20
N VAL A 39 1.58 0.91 -2.33
CA VAL A 39 2.64 1.93 -2.32
C VAL A 39 3.96 1.28 -2.71
N ASP A 40 4.52 1.69 -3.84
CA ASP A 40 5.78 1.17 -4.34
C ASP A 40 6.96 2.06 -3.91
N LEU A 41 7.83 1.50 -3.08
CA LEU A 41 9.02 2.14 -2.53
C LEU A 41 10.32 1.62 -3.19
N SER A 42 10.22 0.85 -4.26
CA SER A 42 11.38 0.21 -4.93
C SER A 42 12.44 1.22 -5.35
N ASN A 43 12.08 2.47 -5.64
CA ASN A 43 13.01 3.52 -6.06
C ASN A 43 13.55 4.40 -4.92
N VAL A 44 13.09 4.24 -3.68
CA VAL A 44 13.44 5.09 -2.53
C VAL A 44 14.04 4.28 -1.37
N ILE A 45 14.40 4.96 -0.27
CA ILE A 45 14.83 4.31 0.98
C ILE A 45 13.56 4.12 1.83
N PRO A 46 13.08 2.89 2.04
CA PRO A 46 11.77 2.66 2.66
C PRO A 46 11.63 3.23 4.07
N ASP A 47 12.67 3.16 4.90
CA ASP A 47 12.61 3.56 6.32
C ASP A 47 12.06 4.97 6.55
N GLN A 48 12.32 5.90 5.64
CA GLN A 48 11.82 7.28 5.73
C GLN A 48 10.30 7.38 5.55
N PHE A 49 9.70 6.40 4.87
CA PHE A 49 8.28 6.34 4.54
C PHE A 49 7.53 5.36 5.44
N LEU A 50 8.17 4.32 5.99
CA LEU A 50 7.48 3.32 6.81
C LEU A 50 6.70 3.93 7.98
N SER A 51 7.27 4.91 8.69
CA SER A 51 6.61 5.55 9.84
C SER A 51 5.28 6.21 9.47
N ILE A 52 5.19 6.83 8.30
CA ILE A 52 3.93 7.44 7.83
C ILE A 52 2.97 6.37 7.30
N LEU A 53 3.51 5.35 6.63
CA LEU A 53 2.72 4.29 6.00
C LEU A 53 2.01 3.39 7.03
N LYS A 54 2.63 3.16 8.19
CA LYS A 54 2.00 2.49 9.36
C LYS A 54 0.70 3.14 9.81
N THR A 55 0.52 4.44 9.57
CA THR A 55 -0.73 5.12 9.96
C THR A 55 -1.90 4.74 9.05
N PHE A 56 -1.62 4.20 7.86
CA PHE A 56 -2.61 3.81 6.86
C PHE A 56 -2.94 2.32 6.89
N THR A 57 -2.02 1.46 7.32
CA THR A 57 -2.28 0.01 7.48
C THR A 57 -3.30 -0.29 8.57
N ASN A 58 -3.38 0.56 9.59
CA ASN A 58 -4.34 0.40 10.70
C ASN A 58 -5.72 1.00 10.41
N GLN A 59 -5.98 1.46 9.18
CA GLN A 59 -7.29 2.00 8.83
C GLN A 59 -8.28 0.84 8.65
N ASN A 60 -9.22 0.70 9.58
CA ASN A 60 -10.30 -0.31 9.53
C ASN A 60 -11.37 0.04 8.50
N ASN A 61 -11.02 0.06 7.22
CA ASN A 61 -11.94 0.37 6.11
C ASN A 61 -12.26 -0.87 5.24
N ASN A 62 -11.93 -2.08 5.70
CA ASN A 62 -12.12 -3.32 4.94
C ASN A 62 -11.43 -3.30 3.56
N LYS A 63 -10.32 -2.56 3.45
CA LYS A 63 -9.50 -2.49 2.24
C LYS A 63 -8.04 -2.77 2.59
N SER A 64 -7.37 -3.44 1.66
CA SER A 64 -5.96 -3.78 1.80
C SER A 64 -5.08 -2.56 1.57
N PHE A 65 -4.05 -2.44 2.40
CA PHE A 65 -2.94 -1.51 2.20
C PHE A 65 -1.65 -2.31 2.13
N VAL A 66 -0.97 -2.29 0.99
CA VAL A 66 0.22 -3.10 0.72
C VAL A 66 1.38 -2.21 0.31
N ILE A 67 2.59 -2.53 0.77
CA ILE A 67 3.81 -1.77 0.50
C ILE A 67 4.77 -2.68 -0.27
N VAL A 68 5.23 -2.20 -1.44
CA VAL A 68 6.14 -2.93 -2.32
C VAL A 68 7.58 -2.46 -2.09
N THR A 69 8.46 -3.37 -1.69
CA THR A 69 9.88 -3.13 -1.50
C THR A 69 10.67 -4.42 -1.28
N GLU A 70 11.77 -4.59 -2.02
CA GLU A 70 12.75 -5.68 -1.80
C GLU A 70 13.82 -5.33 -0.76
N LYS A 71 13.86 -4.08 -0.27
CA LYS A 71 14.96 -3.53 0.54
C LYS A 71 14.84 -3.78 2.04
N ILE A 72 13.72 -4.33 2.50
CA ILE A 72 13.43 -4.59 3.91
C ILE A 72 12.74 -5.95 4.04
N ASP A 73 13.00 -6.64 5.14
CA ASP A 73 12.36 -7.92 5.42
C ASP A 73 10.85 -7.75 5.61
N CYS A 74 10.09 -8.69 5.05
CA CYS A 74 8.62 -8.67 5.00
C CYS A 74 7.94 -8.75 6.38
N ASP A 75 8.67 -9.08 7.45
CA ASP A 75 8.14 -9.32 8.79
C ASP A 75 8.31 -8.11 9.74
N ARG A 76 8.67 -6.94 9.20
CA ARG A 76 8.82 -5.73 10.02
C ARG A 76 7.47 -5.04 10.23
N ASP A 77 7.20 -4.74 11.50
CA ASP A 77 6.25 -3.71 11.93
C ASP A 77 4.76 -3.96 11.62
N ASN A 78 4.33 -5.22 11.48
CA ASN A 78 2.94 -5.58 11.15
C ASN A 78 2.43 -4.86 9.89
N LEU A 79 3.32 -4.62 8.94
CA LEU A 79 3.01 -4.04 7.64
C LEU A 79 2.86 -5.15 6.61
N ASN A 80 1.93 -4.99 5.69
CA ASN A 80 1.81 -5.88 4.53
C ASN A 80 2.90 -5.52 3.52
N LEU A 81 4.08 -6.10 3.71
CA LEU A 81 5.26 -5.88 2.89
C LEU A 81 5.44 -7.03 1.90
N VAL A 82 5.65 -6.69 0.63
CA VAL A 82 5.90 -7.66 -0.44
C VAL A 82 7.01 -7.15 -1.37
N PRO A 83 7.79 -8.03 -2.01
CA PRO A 83 8.87 -7.59 -2.89
C PRO A 83 8.39 -6.97 -4.21
N THR A 84 7.27 -7.44 -4.78
CA THR A 84 6.82 -7.03 -6.11
C THR A 84 5.38 -6.51 -6.16
N ILE A 85 5.06 -5.72 -7.19
CA ILE A 85 3.69 -5.27 -7.46
C ILE A 85 2.76 -6.47 -7.74
N GLN A 86 3.26 -7.54 -8.37
CA GLN A 86 2.46 -8.72 -8.64
C GLN A 86 2.04 -9.42 -7.35
N GLU A 87 2.96 -9.59 -6.40
CA GLU A 87 2.62 -10.16 -5.08
C GLU A 87 1.69 -9.24 -4.30
N ALA A 88 1.80 -7.91 -4.45
CA ALA A 88 0.85 -6.99 -3.82
C ALA A 88 -0.56 -7.18 -4.36
N ILE A 89 -0.68 -7.40 -5.66
CA ILE A 89 -1.95 -7.72 -6.29
C ILE A 89 -2.49 -9.06 -5.79
N ASP A 90 -1.64 -10.10 -5.76
CA ASP A 90 -2.04 -11.44 -5.36
C ASP A 90 -2.46 -11.47 -3.87
N PHE A 91 -1.77 -10.71 -3.00
CA PHE A 91 -2.12 -10.51 -1.59
C PHE A 91 -3.49 -9.87 -1.44
N ILE A 92 -3.77 -8.81 -2.19
CA ILE A 92 -5.07 -8.11 -2.15
C ILE A 92 -6.19 -9.03 -2.63
N ASP A 93 -5.94 -9.77 -3.72
CA ASP A 93 -6.91 -10.71 -4.26
C ASP A 93 -7.23 -11.82 -3.23
N LEU A 94 -6.22 -12.33 -2.51
CA LEU A 94 -6.41 -13.30 -1.41
C LEU A 94 -7.22 -12.71 -0.26
N GLU A 95 -6.84 -11.53 0.25
CA GLU A 95 -7.52 -10.91 1.37
C GLU A 95 -8.98 -10.54 1.05
N GLU A 96 -9.28 -10.05 -0.16
CA GLU A 96 -10.67 -9.78 -0.56
C GLU A 96 -11.49 -11.08 -0.59
N MET A 97 -10.93 -12.20 -1.11
CA MET A 97 -11.62 -13.50 -1.05
C MET A 97 -11.88 -13.97 0.38
N GLU A 98 -10.92 -13.81 1.29
CA GLU A 98 -11.09 -14.16 2.71
C GLU A 98 -12.14 -13.27 3.38
N ARG A 99 -12.19 -11.97 3.05
CA ARG A 99 -13.23 -11.05 3.52
C ARG A 99 -14.61 -11.44 3.00
N ASP A 100 -14.71 -11.82 1.74
CA ASP A 100 -15.96 -12.28 1.14
C ASP A 100 -16.46 -13.57 1.81
N LEU A 101 -15.56 -14.52 2.08
CA LEU A 101 -15.87 -15.76 2.82
C LEU A 101 -16.32 -15.50 4.26
N ASN A 102 -15.68 -14.55 4.95
CA ASN A 102 -16.03 -14.18 6.33
C ASN A 102 -17.29 -13.29 6.41
N SER A 103 -17.72 -12.72 5.28
CA SER A 103 -18.94 -11.91 5.18
C SER A 103 -20.19 -12.73 4.82
N LEU A 104 -20.04 -14.04 4.56
CA LEU A 104 -21.11 -15.01 4.32
C LEU A 104 -21.62 -15.64 5.63
#